data_AF-F1KXW0-F1
#
_entry.id   AF-F1KXW0-F1
#
_cell.length_a   1.000
_cell.length_b   1.000
_cell.length_c   1.000
_cell.angle_alpha   90.00
_cell.angle_beta   90.00
_cell.angle_gamma   90.00
#
_symmetry.space_group_name_H-M   'P 1'
#
loop_
_entity.id
_entity.type
_entity.pdbx_description
1 polymer ?
#
loop_
_entity_poly.entity_id
_entity_poly.type
_entity_poly.pdbx_seq_one_letter_code
_entity_poly.pdbx_strand_id
1 'polypeptide(L)'
;MHDVDLLPLNSNLSYSYPGIGVVRHISSPQYHPKYSYARFIGGVLMLTLQDYKMVNGMSNKYWGWGLEDDEFYLRLRDANLTDRMERPLNLTTDKRNTFRHIHDARMRPRDRFVIGDQRKVSMS
;
A
#
# COMPACT_ATOMS: atom_id res chain seq x y z
N MET A 1 -7.44 -1.69 -1.76
CA MET A 1 -6.84 -2.60 -0.76
C MET A 1 -6.84 -1.89 0.58
N HIS A 2 -7.22 -2.57 1.66
CA HIS A 2 -7.24 -1.98 3.00
C HIS A 2 -6.93 -3.07 4.04
N ASP A 3 -5.82 -2.91 4.76
CA ASP A 3 -5.46 -3.78 5.87
C ASP A 3 -6.48 -3.65 7.01
N VAL A 4 -6.98 -4.77 7.51
CA VAL A 4 -8.02 -4.79 8.54
C VAL A 4 -7.57 -4.20 9.89
N ASP A 5 -6.25 -4.15 10.13
CA ASP A 5 -5.67 -3.70 11.39
C ASP A 5 -5.20 -2.23 11.38
N LEU A 6 -5.34 -1.51 10.25
CA LEU A 6 -4.86 -0.15 10.10
C LEU A 6 -6.02 0.86 10.05
N LEU A 7 -6.47 1.34 11.21
CA LEU A 7 -7.66 2.19 11.29
C LEU A 7 -7.31 3.68 11.12
N PRO A 8 -7.98 4.41 10.21
CA PRO A 8 -7.80 5.86 10.09
C PRO A 8 -8.36 6.58 11.33
N LEU A 9 -7.57 7.47 11.93
CA LEU A 9 -8.02 8.33 13.03
C LEU A 9 -8.25 9.77 12.60
N ASN A 10 -7.58 10.22 11.53
CA ASN A 10 -7.73 11.57 11.00
C ASN A 10 -8.86 11.62 9.96
N SER A 11 -9.89 12.44 10.21
CA SER A 11 -11.05 12.62 9.32
C SER A 11 -10.73 13.33 8.00
N ASN A 12 -9.55 13.94 7.87
CA ASN A 12 -9.10 14.59 6.63
C ASN A 12 -8.50 13.60 5.61
N LEU A 13 -8.45 12.30 5.93
CA LEU A 13 -8.07 11.26 4.98
C LEU A 13 -9.21 11.01 3.99
N SER A 14 -9.03 11.40 2.73
CA SER A 14 -10.06 11.21 1.70
C SER A 14 -10.09 9.77 1.16
N TYR A 15 -11.24 9.11 1.36
CA TYR A 15 -11.61 7.84 0.73
C TYR A 15 -12.53 8.02 -0.47
N SER A 16 -12.62 9.25 -0.99
CA SER A 16 -13.44 9.53 -2.16
C SER A 16 -12.91 8.78 -3.39
N TYR A 17 -13.73 8.66 -4.42
CA TYR A 17 -13.30 8.13 -5.71
C TYR A 17 -11.98 8.79 -6.18
N PRO A 18 -10.94 8.03 -6.57
CA PRO A 18 -9.64 8.62 -6.95
C PRO A 18 -9.66 9.31 -8.31
N GLY A 19 -10.55 8.93 -9.22
CA GLY A 19 -10.46 9.33 -10.61
C GLY A 19 -9.66 8.33 -11.44
N ILE A 20 -9.96 8.25 -12.74
CA ILE A 20 -9.26 7.36 -13.67
C ILE A 20 -7.82 7.84 -13.85
N GLY A 21 -6.88 6.90 -13.79
CA GLY A 21 -5.45 7.17 -13.91
C GLY A 21 -4.85 7.84 -12.66
N VAL A 22 -5.54 7.79 -11.52
CA VAL A 22 -5.06 8.33 -10.24
C VAL A 22 -4.98 7.21 -9.21
N VAL A 23 -3.84 7.12 -8.54
CA VAL A 23 -3.62 6.17 -7.43
C VAL A 23 -3.63 6.96 -6.14
N ARG A 24 -4.56 6.66 -5.22
CA ARG A 24 -4.57 7.31 -3.91
C ARG A 24 -4.01 6.37 -2.85
N HIS A 25 -2.82 6.70 -2.36
CA HIS A 25 -2.17 5.97 -1.28
C HIS A 25 -2.43 6.68 0.05
N ILE A 26 -3.44 6.19 0.78
CA ILE A 26 -3.95 6.84 1.99
C ILE A 26 -2.97 6.66 3.16
N SER A 27 -2.41 5.47 3.31
CA SER A 27 -1.43 5.13 4.34
C SER A 27 -0.01 5.52 3.96
N SER A 28 0.16 6.76 3.47
CA SER A 28 1.43 7.33 3.02
C SER A 28 2.59 7.07 4.00
N PRO A 29 3.83 6.86 3.52
CA PRO A 29 4.98 6.56 4.39
C PRO A 29 5.32 7.69 5.39
N GLN A 30 4.84 8.91 5.14
CA GLN A 30 4.94 10.02 6.08
C GLN A 30 4.10 9.80 7.35
N TYR A 31 2.96 9.10 7.22
CA TYR A 31 1.97 8.92 8.28
C TYR A 31 1.80 7.46 8.73
N HIS A 32 2.37 6.49 8.00
CA HIS A 32 2.29 5.08 8.39
C HIS A 32 3.14 4.82 9.66
N PRO A 33 2.61 4.09 10.66
CA PRO A 33 3.27 3.91 11.95
C PRO A 33 4.59 3.11 11.86
N LYS A 34 4.71 2.23 10.86
CA LYS A 34 5.85 1.29 10.72
C LYS A 34 6.76 1.48 9.51
N TYR A 35 6.28 2.05 8.40
CA TYR A 35 6.97 2.02 7.11
C TYR A 35 7.12 3.43 6.58
N SER A 36 8.32 3.79 6.11
CA SER A 36 8.62 5.17 5.70
C SER A 36 9.46 5.30 4.43
N TYR A 37 9.65 4.22 3.68
CA TYR A 37 10.41 4.26 2.43
C TYR A 37 9.54 4.77 1.28
N ALA A 38 10.15 5.46 0.31
CA ALA A 38 9.43 6.23 -0.71
C ALA A 38 8.46 5.39 -1.56
N ARG A 39 8.89 4.17 -1.95
CA ARG A 39 8.15 3.24 -2.82
C ARG A 39 7.04 2.46 -2.12
N PHE A 40 6.90 2.60 -0.80
CA PHE A 40 5.87 1.89 -0.03
C PHE A 40 4.46 2.29 -0.49
N ILE A 41 3.62 1.30 -0.79
CA ILE A 41 2.20 1.46 -1.15
C ILE A 41 1.24 0.53 -0.38
N GLY A 42 1.75 -0.15 0.65
CA GLY A 42 0.97 -1.08 1.48
C GLY A 42 0.04 -0.40 2.48
N GLY A 43 -0.80 -1.18 3.16
CA GLY A 43 -1.79 -0.68 4.11
C GLY A 43 -3.12 -0.33 3.44
N VAL A 44 -3.29 0.90 2.98
CA VAL A 44 -4.51 1.43 2.38
C VAL A 44 -4.20 2.14 1.06
N LEU A 45 -4.61 1.49 -0.03
CA LEU A 45 -4.38 1.92 -1.41
C LEU A 45 -5.68 1.86 -2.22
N MET A 46 -5.98 2.93 -2.95
CA MET A 46 -7.16 3.06 -3.79
C MET A 46 -6.79 3.30 -5.25
N LEU A 47 -7.47 2.58 -6.14
CA LEU A 47 -7.44 2.74 -7.58
C LEU A 47 -8.85 2.53 -8.12
N THR A 48 -9.11 2.99 -9.33
CA THR A 48 -10.33 2.59 -10.04
C THR A 48 -10.23 1.12 -10.46
N LEU A 49 -11.38 0.47 -10.67
CA LEU A 49 -11.40 -0.89 -11.22
C LEU A 49 -10.77 -0.94 -12.62
N GLN A 50 -10.90 0.15 -13.40
CA GLN A 50 -10.30 0.27 -14.71
C GLN A 50 -8.76 0.26 -14.62
N ASP A 51 -8.19 1.08 -13.74
CA ASP A 51 -6.73 1.15 -13.56
C ASP A 51 -6.18 -0.17 -12.99
N TYR A 52 -6.91 -0.79 -12.06
CA TYR A 52 -6.54 -2.09 -11.51
C TYR A 52 -6.48 -3.18 -12.59
N LYS A 53 -7.46 -3.21 -13.51
CA LYS A 53 -7.47 -4.15 -14.64
C LYS A 53 -6.36 -3.85 -15.65
N MET A 54 -6.08 -2.57 -15.90
CA MET A 54 -5.02 -2.14 -16.82
C MET A 54 -3.64 -2.67 -16.41
N VAL A 55 -3.35 -2.73 -15.11
CA VAL A 55 -2.09 -3.29 -14.58
C VAL A 55 -2.14 -4.80 -14.31
N ASN A 56 -3.20 -5.47 -14.76
CA ASN A 56 -3.46 -6.89 -14.53
C ASN A 56 -3.45 -7.28 -13.04
N GLY A 57 -4.00 -6.41 -12.19
CA GLY A 57 -4.08 -6.60 -10.75
C GLY A 57 -2.74 -6.82 -10.05
N MET A 58 -2.79 -7.43 -8.87
CA MET A 58 -1.61 -7.82 -8.07
C MET A 58 -1.13 -9.22 -8.47
N SER A 59 0.16 -9.49 -8.25
CA SER A 59 0.74 -10.81 -8.50
C SER A 59 0.21 -11.88 -7.55
N ASN A 60 -0.05 -13.07 -8.09
CA ASN A 60 -0.43 -14.28 -7.33
C ASN A 60 0.78 -15.12 -6.90
N LYS A 61 2.00 -14.60 -7.08
CA LYS A 61 3.25 -15.35 -6.81
C LYS A 61 3.79 -15.11 -5.40
N TYR A 62 3.17 -14.22 -4.63
CA TYR A 62 3.64 -13.84 -3.29
C TYR A 62 2.92 -14.64 -2.21
N TRP A 63 3.67 -15.52 -1.53
CA TRP A 63 3.20 -16.36 -0.44
C TRP A 63 3.99 -16.05 0.83
N GLY A 64 3.26 -15.82 1.93
CA GLY A 64 3.82 -15.27 3.16
C GLY A 64 3.91 -13.75 3.13
N TRP A 65 4.59 -13.18 4.13
CA TRP A 65 4.64 -11.72 4.31
C TRP A 65 5.71 -11.04 3.44
N GLY A 66 5.26 -10.11 2.59
CA GLY A 66 6.06 -9.07 1.94
C GLY A 66 6.35 -9.27 0.45
N LEU A 67 6.83 -8.18 -0.16
CA LEU A 67 7.19 -7.98 -1.58
C LEU A 67 6.02 -7.88 -2.58
N GLU A 68 4.80 -8.23 -2.19
CA GLU A 68 3.60 -8.08 -3.01
C GLU A 68 3.30 -6.60 -3.33
N ASP A 69 3.42 -5.73 -2.33
CA ASP A 69 3.19 -4.29 -2.50
C ASP A 69 4.32 -3.64 -3.31
N ASP A 70 5.55 -4.11 -3.12
CA ASP A 70 6.72 -3.60 -3.84
C ASP A 70 6.65 -3.98 -5.32
N GLU A 71 6.21 -5.20 -5.66
CA GLU A 71 5.98 -5.60 -7.05
C GLU A 71 4.80 -4.85 -7.66
N PHE A 72 3.72 -4.67 -6.89
CA PHE A 72 2.59 -3.90 -7.39
C PHE A 72 2.97 -2.44 -7.68
N TYR A 73 3.85 -1.84 -6.88
CA TYR A 73 4.41 -0.51 -7.17
C TYR A 73 5.13 -0.47 -8.53
N LEU A 74 5.88 -1.52 -8.89
CA LEU A 74 6.55 -1.60 -10.19
C LEU A 74 5.53 -1.63 -11.33
N ARG A 75 4.44 -2.39 -11.20
CA ARG A 75 3.36 -2.40 -12.20
C ARG A 75 2.72 -1.02 -12.38
N LEU A 76 2.46 -0.32 -11.28
CA LEU A 76 1.91 1.04 -11.33
C LEU A 76 2.88 2.01 -12.01
N ARG A 77 4.18 1.88 -11.74
CA ARG A 77 5.23 2.68 -12.37
C ARG A 77 5.28 2.42 -13.88
N ASP A 78 5.29 1.15 -14.28
CA ASP A 78 5.42 0.77 -15.69
C ASP A 78 4.17 1.16 -16.50
N ALA A 79 3.02 1.33 -15.83
CA ALA A 79 1.79 1.89 -16.39
C ALA A 79 1.68 3.43 -16.26
N ASN A 80 2.73 4.13 -15.83
CA ASN A 80 2.76 5.59 -15.60
C ASN A 80 1.72 6.12 -14.61
N LEU A 81 1.26 5.28 -13.68
CA LEU A 81 0.29 5.66 -12.64
C LEU A 81 0.94 6.25 -11.39
N THR A 82 2.25 6.07 -11.20
CA THR A 82 2.99 6.63 -10.06
C THR A 82 3.11 8.15 -10.12
N ASP A 83 3.13 8.74 -11.30
CA ASP A 83 3.26 10.20 -11.49
C ASP A 83 2.00 10.94 -11.05
N ARG A 84 0.86 10.24 -11.07
CA ARG A 84 -0.44 10.72 -10.59
C ARG A 84 -0.81 10.08 -9.26
N MET A 85 0.18 9.63 -8.49
CA MET A 85 -0.06 9.11 -7.15
C MET A 85 -0.32 10.26 -6.17
N GLU A 86 -1.50 10.24 -5.57
CA GLU A 86 -1.89 11.16 -4.51
C GLU A 86 -1.62 10.55 -3.15
N ARG A 87 -1.00 11.34 -2.28
CA ARG A 87 -0.79 11.02 -0.86
C ARG A 87 -1.35 12.17 -0.03
N PRO A 88 -1.89 11.90 1.17
CA PRO A 88 -2.23 12.97 2.10
C PRO A 88 -1.01 13.87 2.34
N LEU A 89 -1.26 15.17 2.46
CA LEU A 89 -0.26 16.18 2.79
C LEU A 89 -0.87 17.14 3.82
N ASN A 90 -0.02 17.82 4.57
CA ASN A 90 -0.41 18.88 5.51
C ASN A 90 -1.45 18.46 6.55
N LEU A 91 -1.49 17.17 6.92
CA LEU A 91 -2.24 16.74 8.09
C LEU A 91 -1.60 17.29 9.36
N THR A 92 -2.44 17.64 10.33
CA THR A 92 -2.00 18.04 11.68
C THR A 92 -1.52 16.85 12.52
N THR A 93 -1.83 15.62 12.10
CA THR A 93 -1.42 14.36 12.72
C THR A 93 -0.10 13.84 12.13
N ASP A 94 0.52 12.88 12.80
CA ASP A 94 1.79 12.24 12.41
C ASP A 94 1.69 10.69 12.47
N LYS A 95 2.83 10.00 12.42
CA LYS A 95 2.91 8.53 12.47
C LYS A 95 2.32 7.88 13.73
N ARG A 96 2.12 8.64 14.80
CA ARG A 96 1.63 8.15 16.10
C ARG A 96 0.11 8.23 16.21
N ASN A 97 -0.53 9.12 15.46
CA ASN A 97 -1.96 9.44 15.62
C ASN A 97 -2.74 9.65 14.31
N THR A 98 -2.13 9.45 13.14
CA THR A 98 -2.90 9.43 11.87
C THR A 98 -3.64 8.12 11.69
N PHE A 99 -3.00 7.00 12.05
CA PHE A 99 -3.58 5.66 12.02
C PHE A 99 -3.37 4.97 13.36
N ARG A 100 -4.37 4.18 13.78
CA ARG A 100 -4.22 3.20 14.86
C ARG A 100 -3.92 1.84 14.23
N HIS A 101 -2.72 1.32 14.47
CA HIS A 101 -2.31 -0.01 14.00
C HIS A 101 -2.54 -1.05 15.10
N ILE A 102 -3.58 -1.87 14.96
CA ILE A 102 -3.98 -2.91 15.92
C ILE A 102 -3.23 -4.21 15.61
N HIS A 103 -1.92 -4.17 15.84
CA HIS A 103 -1.01 -5.27 15.50
C HIS A 103 -0.06 -5.57 16.66
N ASP A 104 -0.43 -6.55 17.47
CA ASP A 104 0.50 -7.15 18.44
C ASP A 104 1.30 -8.24 17.73
N ALA A 105 2.60 -8.00 17.51
CA ALA A 105 3.47 -8.93 16.78
C ALA A 105 3.68 -10.29 17.48
N ARG A 106 3.39 -10.39 18.79
CA ARG A 106 3.45 -11.66 19.54
C ARG A 106 2.19 -12.48 19.30
N MET A 107 1.03 -11.82 19.28
CA MET A 107 -0.28 -12.47 19.08
C MET A 107 -0.61 -12.69 17.60
N ARG A 108 -0.09 -11.83 16.72
CA ARG A 108 -0.29 -11.85 15.26
C ARG A 108 1.08 -11.86 14.57
N PRO A 109 1.88 -12.93 14.76
CA PRO A 109 3.15 -13.05 14.08
C PRO A 109 2.92 -13.07 12.58
N ARG A 110 3.78 -12.36 11.85
CA ARG A 110 3.78 -12.44 10.39
C ARG A 110 4.27 -13.79 9.95
N ASP A 111 3.58 -14.39 8.99
CA ASP A 111 4.07 -15.57 8.32
C ASP A 111 5.31 -15.22 7.49
N ARG A 112 6.44 -15.82 7.83
CA ARG A 112 7.72 -15.63 7.12
C ARG A 112 8.06 -16.80 6.21
N PHE A 113 7.18 -17.79 6.12
CA PHE A 113 7.33 -18.86 5.16
C PHE A 113 7.13 -18.30 3.76
N VAL A 114 8.17 -18.43 2.93
CA VAL A 114 8.21 -17.89 1.57
C VAL A 114 8.37 -19.06 0.60
N ILE A 115 7.62 -19.03 -0.50
CA ILE A 115 7.72 -20.03 -1.57
C ILE A 115 8.56 -19.46 -2.73
N GLY A 116 9.65 -20.15 -3.06
CA GLY A 116 10.53 -19.78 -4.18
C GLY A 116 11.36 -18.51 -3.95
N ASP A 117 12.01 -18.02 -5.03
CA ASP A 117 12.79 -16.77 -5.01
C ASP A 117 11.89 -15.57 -5.39
N GLN A 118 11.15 -15.06 -4.41
CA GLN A 118 10.22 -13.94 -4.60
C GLN A 118 10.91 -12.64 -5.07
N ARG A 119 12.24 -12.50 -4.88
CA ARG A 119 13.01 -11.33 -5.32
C ARG A 119 13.31 -11.36 -6.82
N LYS A 120 13.56 -12.56 -7.38
CA LYS A 120 13.70 -12.72 -8.83
C LYS A 120 12.38 -12.52 -9.56
N VAL A 121 11.27 -12.94 -8.93
CA VAL A 121 9.92 -12.77 -9.49
C VAL A 121 9.54 -11.30 -9.69
N SER A 122 9.98 -10.41 -8.80
CA SER A 122 9.75 -8.95 -8.92
C SER A 122 10.53 -8.26 -10.05
N MET A 123 11.45 -8.96 -10.73
CA MET A 123 12.30 -8.39 -11.80
C MET A 123 12.04 -9.00 -13.19
N SER A 124 11.04 -9.87 -13.34
CA SER A 124 10.65 -10.53 -14.60
C SER A 124 9.33 -9.99 -15.13
#